data_AF-A0A0G4M920-F1
#
_entry.id   AF-A0A0G4M920-F1
#
_cell.length_a   1.000
_cell.length_b   1.000
_cell.length_c   1.000
_cell.angle_alpha   90.00
_cell.angle_beta   90.00
_cell.angle_gamma   90.00
#
_symmetry.space_group_name_H-M   'P 1'
#
loop_
_entity.id
_entity.type
_entity.pdbx_description
1 polymer ?
#
loop_
_entity_poly.entity_id
_entity_poly.type
_entity_poly.pdbx_seq_one_letter_code
_entity_poly.pdbx_strand_id
1 'polypeptide(L)'
;MDFEGTFSVINSKQRPRKITIGGSDGVRYAFLLKGHEDIRQDERVMQLFGLCNTLLANDSECYKRHLNIERYPAIPLSQSSGLLGWVPNSDTLHVLIREYRESRKILLNIEHRIMLQMAPDYDNLTLMQKVEVFGYALDNTTGQDLYRVLWLKSKSSEAWLERRTNYTRSLGVMSMVGYILGLGDRHPSNLMLDRVTGKIIHIDFGDCFEVAMKREKYPERVPFRLTRMLTYAMEVSNIEGSFRITCEHVMRVLRENKESVMAVLEA
;
A
#
# COMPACT_ATOMS: atom_id res chain seq x y z
N MET A 1 -22.96 23.99 6.61
CA MET A 1 -21.99 22.88 6.79
C MET A 1 -22.84 21.74 7.24
N ASP A 2 -23.04 20.77 6.36
CA ASP A 2 -24.16 19.84 6.47
C ASP A 2 -23.63 18.41 6.47
N PHE A 3 -24.16 17.58 7.36
CA PHE A 3 -23.82 16.17 7.44
C PHE A 3 -24.87 15.36 6.66
N GLU A 4 -24.43 14.35 5.90
CA GLU A 4 -25.39 13.39 5.33
C GLU A 4 -26.09 12.62 6.45
N GLY A 5 -27.43 12.57 6.42
CA GLY A 5 -28.24 11.87 7.43
C GLY A 5 -28.09 10.35 7.43
N THR A 6 -27.39 9.78 6.44
CA THR A 6 -27.11 8.34 6.32
C THR A 6 -25.63 8.11 6.09
N PHE A 7 -25.02 7.21 6.85
CA PHE A 7 -23.64 6.78 6.67
C PHE A 7 -23.57 5.31 6.25
N SER A 8 -22.53 4.96 5.49
CA SER A 8 -22.27 3.57 5.11
C SER A 8 -21.29 2.93 6.08
N VAL A 9 -21.57 1.71 6.51
CA VAL A 9 -20.68 0.93 7.39
C VAL A 9 -19.85 0.00 6.53
N ILE A 10 -18.53 0.11 6.63
CA ILE A 10 -17.61 -0.77 5.90
C ILE A 10 -17.58 -2.13 6.57
N ASN A 11 -17.70 -3.20 5.78
CA ASN A 11 -17.72 -4.55 6.29
C ASN A 11 -16.29 -5.04 6.57
N SER A 12 -15.76 -4.69 7.74
CA SER A 12 -14.46 -5.12 8.26
C SER A 12 -14.55 -5.43 9.75
N LYS A 13 -13.47 -5.97 10.35
CA LYS A 13 -13.43 -6.35 11.78
C LYS A 13 -13.87 -5.21 12.71
N GLN A 14 -13.45 -3.98 12.43
CA GLN A 14 -13.76 -2.79 13.24
C GLN A 14 -15.02 -2.03 12.80
N ARG A 15 -15.62 -2.43 11.66
CA ARG A 15 -16.84 -1.82 11.10
C ARG A 15 -16.81 -0.27 11.07
N PRO A 16 -15.77 0.35 10.46
CA PRO A 16 -15.65 1.80 10.42
C PRO A 16 -16.78 2.42 9.58
N ARG A 17 -17.13 3.67 9.89
CA ARG A 17 -18.24 4.38 9.25
C ARG A 17 -17.68 5.36 8.24
N LYS A 18 -18.15 5.30 7.00
CA LYS A 18 -17.87 6.34 6.00
C LYS A 18 -18.89 7.46 6.15
N ILE A 19 -18.39 8.64 6.50
CA ILE A 19 -19.16 9.86 6.74
C ILE A 19 -18.82 10.85 5.63
N THR A 20 -19.82 11.57 5.12
CA THR A 20 -19.63 12.66 4.16
C THR A 20 -20.08 13.97 4.79
N ILE A 21 -19.23 14.98 4.71
CA ILE A 21 -19.46 16.32 5.27
C ILE A 21 -19.43 17.33 4.13
N GLY A 22 -20.48 18.15 4.00
CA GLY A 22 -20.54 19.27 3.07
C GLY A 22 -19.81 20.49 3.66
N GLY A 23 -18.73 20.92 3.01
CA GLY A 23 -18.00 22.12 3.34
C GLY A 23 -18.77 23.39 2.99
N SER A 24 -18.39 24.52 3.60
CA SER A 24 -18.94 25.84 3.27
C SER A 24 -18.55 26.34 1.88
N ASP A 25 -17.54 25.71 1.27
CA ASP A 25 -17.09 25.91 -0.10
C ASP A 25 -17.91 25.14 -1.15
N GLY A 26 -18.91 24.36 -0.71
CA GLY A 26 -19.73 23.52 -1.57
C GLY A 26 -19.07 22.17 -1.93
N VAL A 27 -17.88 21.88 -1.42
CA VAL A 27 -17.18 20.62 -1.67
C VAL A 27 -17.62 19.57 -0.63
N ARG A 28 -17.75 18.32 -1.09
CA ARG A 28 -18.11 17.18 -0.22
C ARG A 28 -16.84 16.45 0.19
N TYR A 29 -16.58 16.42 1.49
CA TYR A 29 -15.44 15.74 2.09
C TYR A 29 -15.88 14.42 2.70
N ALA A 30 -15.31 13.32 2.22
CA ALA A 30 -15.55 12.01 2.78
C ALA A 30 -14.46 11.66 3.80
N PHE A 31 -14.87 11.04 4.90
CA PHE A 31 -14.01 10.57 5.98
C PHE A 31 -14.40 9.15 6.38
N LEU A 32 -13.43 8.40 6.88
CA LEU A 32 -13.59 7.12 7.53
C LEU A 32 -13.45 7.32 9.04
N LEU A 33 -14.56 7.20 9.76
CA LEU A 33 -14.58 7.20 11.22
C LEU A 33 -14.18 5.81 11.72
N LYS A 34 -12.98 5.75 12.31
CA LYS A 34 -12.47 4.59 13.04
C LYS A 34 -12.76 4.75 14.53
N GLY A 35 -13.18 3.65 15.16
CA GLY A 35 -13.40 3.56 16.59
C GLY A 35 -12.64 2.37 17.17
N HIS A 36 -12.28 2.48 18.45
CA HIS A 36 -11.37 1.58 19.16
C HIS A 36 -9.96 1.51 18.56
N GLU A 37 -9.50 2.62 17.96
CA GLU A 37 -8.17 2.72 17.36
C GLU A 37 -7.59 4.12 17.60
N ASP A 38 -6.30 4.18 17.92
CA ASP A 38 -5.58 5.41 18.16
C ASP A 38 -4.97 5.95 16.85
N ILE A 39 -5.55 7.03 16.33
CA ILE A 39 -5.18 7.63 15.05
C ILE A 39 -3.95 8.55 15.15
N ARG A 40 -3.42 8.79 16.37
CA ARG A 40 -2.22 9.63 16.55
C ARG A 40 -1.01 9.05 15.82
N GLN A 41 -0.91 7.72 15.72
CA GLN A 41 0.14 7.06 14.95
C GLN A 41 0.04 7.39 13.46
N ASP A 42 -1.15 7.26 12.85
CA ASP A 42 -1.38 7.67 11.46
C ASP A 42 -1.11 9.17 11.25
N GLU A 43 -1.51 10.04 12.20
CA GLU A 43 -1.22 11.48 12.14
C GLU A 43 0.28 11.75 12.06
N ARG A 44 1.09 11.15 12.93
CA ARG A 44 2.55 11.29 12.91
C ARG A 44 3.17 10.76 11.63
N VAL A 45 2.67 9.63 11.12
CA VAL A 45 3.11 9.08 9.83
C VAL A 45 2.78 10.04 8.68
N MET A 46 1.62 10.70 8.69
CA MET A 46 1.26 11.71 7.67
C MET A 46 2.12 12.98 7.75
N GLN A 47 2.59 13.35 8.95
CA GLN A 47 3.56 14.43 9.14
C GLN A 47 4.93 14.04 8.57
N LEU A 48 5.41 12.83 8.87
CA LEU A 48 6.65 12.27 8.29
C LEU A 48 6.59 12.25 6.76
N PHE A 49 5.49 11.77 6.18
CA PHE A 49 5.32 11.77 4.72
C PHE A 49 5.30 13.20 4.16
N GLY A 50 4.79 14.16 4.93
CA GLY A 50 4.86 15.57 4.57
C GLY A 50 6.30 16.07 4.46
N LEU A 51 7.13 15.74 5.46
CA LEU A 51 8.56 16.02 5.41
C LEU A 51 9.23 15.32 4.22
N CYS A 52 9.00 14.03 4.02
CA CYS A 52 9.56 13.29 2.89
C CYS A 52 9.20 13.94 1.55
N ASN A 53 7.95 14.35 1.36
CA ASN A 53 7.52 15.03 0.14
C ASN A 53 8.24 16.37 -0.08
N THR A 54 8.46 17.15 0.98
CA THR A 54 9.24 18.40 0.90
C THR A 54 10.70 18.12 0.51
N LEU A 55 11.33 17.10 1.12
CA LEU A 55 12.70 16.73 0.81
C LEU A 55 12.85 16.23 -0.64
N LEU A 56 11.94 15.37 -1.10
CA LEU A 56 11.93 14.86 -2.47
C LEU A 56 11.65 15.97 -3.49
N ALA A 57 10.83 16.97 -3.16
CA ALA A 57 10.57 18.11 -4.04
C ALA A 57 11.78 19.07 -4.16
N ASN A 58 12.62 19.15 -3.13
CA ASN A 58 13.81 19.99 -3.13
C ASN A 58 15.00 19.35 -3.88
N ASP A 59 15.02 18.02 -4.00
CA ASP A 59 16.04 17.31 -4.78
C ASP A 59 15.71 17.33 -6.28
N SER A 60 16.65 17.81 -7.11
CA SER A 60 16.45 18.01 -8.55
C SER A 60 16.04 16.72 -9.29
N GLU A 61 16.68 15.59 -8.97
CA GLU A 61 16.40 14.32 -9.65
C GLU A 61 15.07 13.71 -9.21
N CYS A 62 14.74 13.81 -7.92
CA CYS A 62 13.43 13.39 -7.40
C CYS A 62 12.29 14.26 -7.94
N TYR A 63 12.49 15.59 -8.00
CA TYR A 63 11.52 16.54 -8.52
C TYR A 63 11.19 16.31 -10.00
N LYS A 64 12.22 16.14 -10.86
CA LYS A 64 12.04 15.82 -12.29
C LYS A 64 11.26 14.52 -12.51
N ARG A 65 11.32 13.59 -11.57
CA ARG A 65 10.63 12.30 -11.63
C ARG A 65 9.26 12.33 -10.96
N HIS A 66 8.87 13.46 -10.39
CA HIS A 66 7.63 13.65 -9.63
C HIS A 66 7.45 12.63 -8.50
N LEU A 67 8.55 12.34 -7.78
CA LEU A 67 8.52 11.40 -6.66
C LEU A 67 7.83 12.04 -5.46
N ASN A 68 6.72 11.45 -5.03
CA ASN A 68 6.03 11.83 -3.82
C ASN A 68 5.25 10.65 -3.22
N ILE A 69 4.83 10.83 -1.97
CA ILE A 69 3.96 9.95 -1.21
C ILE A 69 2.56 10.56 -1.22
N GLU A 70 1.57 9.75 -1.58
CA GLU A 70 0.17 10.12 -1.44
C GLU A 70 -0.22 10.11 0.04
N ARG A 71 -0.70 11.26 0.53
CA ARG A 71 -1.10 11.47 1.91
C ARG A 71 -2.60 11.68 2.00
N TYR A 72 -3.16 11.37 3.15
CA TYR A 72 -4.54 11.70 3.46
C TYR A 72 -4.63 12.26 4.90
N PRO A 73 -5.61 13.12 5.18
CA PRO A 73 -5.81 13.65 6.53
C PRO A 73 -5.99 12.52 7.56
N ALA A 74 -5.33 12.61 8.70
CA ALA A 74 -5.57 11.78 9.87
C ALA A 74 -5.83 12.70 11.06
N ILE A 75 -7.03 12.63 11.63
CA ILE A 75 -7.52 13.58 12.63
C ILE A 75 -7.96 12.79 13.86
N PRO A 76 -7.13 12.73 14.92
CA PRO A 76 -7.52 12.12 16.18
C PRO A 76 -8.68 12.90 16.82
N LEU A 77 -9.69 12.17 17.31
CA LEU A 77 -10.82 12.75 18.05
C LEU A 77 -10.76 12.41 19.53
N SER A 78 -10.24 11.22 19.87
CA SER A 78 -10.00 10.77 21.24
C SER A 78 -8.84 9.77 21.24
N GLN A 79 -8.49 9.22 22.41
CA GLN A 79 -7.49 8.15 22.53
C GLN A 79 -7.91 6.84 21.84
N SER A 80 -9.18 6.70 21.43
CA SER A 80 -9.71 5.48 20.83
C SER A 80 -10.58 5.74 19.60
N SER A 81 -10.55 6.95 19.04
CA SER A 81 -11.33 7.27 17.85
C SER A 81 -10.68 8.38 17.05
N GLY A 82 -10.86 8.33 15.73
CA GLY A 82 -10.44 9.41 14.86
C GLY A 82 -11.03 9.29 13.46
N LEU A 83 -10.77 10.32 12.66
CA LEU A 83 -11.18 10.40 11.26
C LEU A 83 -9.96 10.24 10.36
N LEU A 84 -10.07 9.36 9.38
CA LEU A 84 -9.14 9.30 8.27
C LEU A 84 -9.81 9.87 7.02
N GLY A 85 -9.13 10.73 6.28
CA GLY A 85 -9.61 11.26 5.02
C GLY A 85 -9.83 10.13 4.03
N TRP A 86 -10.99 10.13 3.38
CA TRP A 86 -11.29 9.13 2.37
C TRP A 86 -10.42 9.38 1.14
N VAL A 87 -9.66 8.37 0.72
CA VAL A 87 -8.89 8.43 -0.52
C VAL A 87 -9.86 8.21 -1.70
N PRO A 88 -10.14 9.23 -2.53
CA PRO A 88 -11.06 9.07 -3.65
C PRO A 88 -10.42 8.23 -4.77
N ASN A 89 -11.26 7.69 -5.65
CA ASN A 89 -10.83 7.02 -6.88
C ASN A 89 -9.78 5.90 -6.69
N SER A 90 -9.77 5.24 -5.53
CA SER A 90 -8.81 4.18 -5.24
C SER A 90 -9.51 2.88 -4.86
N ASP A 91 -8.86 1.76 -5.15
CA ASP A 91 -9.29 0.42 -4.73
C ASP A 91 -8.12 -0.30 -4.07
N THR A 92 -8.41 -1.17 -3.11
CA THR A 92 -7.38 -2.05 -2.57
C THR A 92 -6.92 -3.05 -3.64
N LEU A 93 -5.66 -3.46 -3.59
CA LEU A 93 -5.15 -4.51 -4.47
C LEU A 93 -5.97 -5.80 -4.33
N HIS A 94 -6.42 -6.11 -3.11
CA HIS A 94 -7.33 -7.24 -2.88
C HIS A 94 -8.60 -7.16 -3.73
N VAL A 95 -9.29 -6.01 -3.72
CA VAL A 95 -10.54 -5.82 -4.50
C VAL A 95 -10.25 -5.91 -5.99
N LEU A 96 -9.18 -5.27 -6.47
CA LEU A 96 -8.81 -5.30 -7.89
C LEU A 96 -8.50 -6.72 -8.39
N ILE A 97 -7.74 -7.50 -7.62
CA ILE A 97 -7.40 -8.89 -7.96
C ILE A 97 -8.66 -9.76 -7.91
N ARG A 98 -9.53 -9.57 -6.91
CA ARG A 98 -10.79 -10.31 -6.78
C ARG A 98 -11.70 -10.09 -7.99
N GLU A 99 -11.98 -8.83 -8.34
CA GLU A 99 -12.80 -8.49 -9.50
C GLU A 99 -12.23 -9.07 -10.81
N TYR A 100 -10.91 -8.95 -11.00
CA TYR A 100 -10.23 -9.51 -12.18
C TYR A 100 -10.40 -11.03 -12.26
N ARG A 101 -10.14 -11.75 -11.15
CA ARG A 101 -10.23 -13.20 -11.10
C ARG A 101 -11.66 -13.69 -11.30
N GLU A 102 -12.64 -13.07 -10.64
CA GLU A 102 -14.06 -13.39 -10.79
C GLU A 102 -14.51 -13.24 -12.25
N SER A 103 -14.14 -12.15 -12.92
CA SER A 103 -14.49 -11.92 -14.33
C SER A 103 -13.91 -12.97 -15.30
N ARG A 104 -12.85 -13.66 -14.90
CA ARG A 104 -12.16 -14.70 -15.69
C ARG A 104 -12.36 -16.11 -15.14
N LYS A 105 -13.26 -16.28 -14.15
CA LYS A 105 -13.52 -17.57 -13.50
C LYS A 105 -12.26 -18.22 -12.89
N ILE A 106 -11.31 -17.39 -12.47
CA ILE A 106 -10.12 -17.83 -11.73
C ILE A 106 -10.48 -17.86 -10.24
N LEU A 107 -10.14 -18.94 -9.54
CA LEU A 107 -10.39 -19.04 -8.11
C LEU A 107 -9.52 -18.04 -7.34
N LEU A 108 -10.13 -17.28 -6.42
CA LEU A 108 -9.43 -16.24 -5.66
C LEU A 108 -8.23 -16.79 -4.87
N ASN A 109 -8.39 -17.99 -4.29
CA ASN A 109 -7.38 -18.66 -3.47
C ASN A 109 -6.64 -19.78 -4.22
N ILE A 110 -6.50 -19.69 -5.55
CA ILE A 110 -5.89 -20.77 -6.35
C ILE A 110 -4.48 -21.13 -5.89
N GLU A 111 -3.63 -20.16 -5.57
CA GLU A 111 -2.27 -20.42 -5.07
C GLU A 111 -2.31 -21.24 -3.78
N HIS A 112 -3.15 -20.82 -2.82
CA HIS A 112 -3.28 -21.52 -1.55
C HIS A 112 -3.87 -22.93 -1.72
N ARG A 113 -4.82 -23.12 -2.65
CA ARG A 113 -5.36 -24.45 -2.97
C ARG A 113 -4.29 -25.37 -3.53
N ILE A 114 -3.46 -24.88 -4.46
CA ILE A 114 -2.36 -25.66 -5.03
C ILE A 114 -1.36 -26.06 -3.94
N MET A 115 -1.05 -25.15 -3.02
CA MET A 115 -0.20 -25.45 -1.86
C MET A 115 -0.80 -26.59 -1.00
N LEU A 116 -2.08 -26.50 -0.65
CA LEU A 116 -2.76 -27.51 0.17
C LEU A 116 -2.99 -28.84 -0.57
N GLN A 117 -3.09 -28.82 -1.90
CA GLN A 117 -3.13 -30.04 -2.71
C GLN A 117 -1.80 -30.79 -2.69
N MET A 118 -0.68 -30.07 -2.69
CA MET A 118 0.65 -30.67 -2.56
C MET A 118 0.94 -31.12 -1.12
N ALA A 119 0.58 -30.30 -0.14
CA ALA A 119 0.79 -30.60 1.27
C ALA A 119 -0.38 -30.09 2.13
N PRO A 120 -1.34 -30.97 2.51
CA PRO A 120 -2.51 -30.59 3.30
C PRO A 120 -2.16 -29.97 4.66
N ASP A 121 -1.09 -30.43 5.30
CA ASP A 121 -0.63 -29.96 6.61
C ASP A 121 0.42 -28.84 6.51
N TYR A 122 0.23 -27.89 5.59
CA TYR A 122 1.20 -26.83 5.27
C TYR A 122 1.72 -26.08 6.52
N ASP A 123 0.86 -25.79 7.48
CA ASP A 123 1.22 -25.01 8.67
C ASP A 123 2.26 -25.70 9.56
N ASN A 124 2.27 -27.04 9.57
CA ASN A 124 3.16 -27.86 10.41
C ASN A 124 4.48 -28.23 9.71
N LEU A 125 4.66 -27.83 8.44
CA LEU A 125 5.87 -28.12 7.68
C LEU A 125 7.08 -27.33 8.19
N THR A 126 8.26 -27.93 8.02
CA THR A 126 9.54 -27.26 8.21
C THR A 126 9.74 -26.14 7.18
N LEU A 127 10.67 -25.21 7.43
CA LEU A 127 10.92 -24.09 6.53
C LEU A 127 11.26 -24.56 5.10
N MET A 128 12.12 -25.57 4.95
CA MET A 128 12.53 -26.07 3.63
C MET A 128 11.34 -26.68 2.87
N GLN A 129 10.49 -27.45 3.54
CA GLN A 129 9.27 -28.00 2.95
C GLN A 129 8.27 -26.88 2.57
N LYS A 130 8.14 -25.84 3.39
CA LYS A 130 7.30 -24.67 3.05
C LYS A 130 7.81 -23.95 1.82
N VAL A 131 9.13 -23.83 1.65
CA VAL A 131 9.76 -23.23 0.46
C VAL A 131 9.48 -24.08 -0.78
N GLU A 132 9.59 -25.40 -0.68
CA GLU A 132 9.28 -26.31 -1.79
C GLU A 132 7.82 -26.20 -2.24
N VAL A 133 6.87 -26.29 -1.29
CA VAL A 133 5.43 -26.16 -1.57
C VAL A 133 5.08 -24.78 -2.13
N PHE A 134 5.73 -23.73 -1.61
CA PHE A 134 5.56 -22.38 -2.12
C PHE A 134 6.08 -22.25 -3.56
N GLY A 135 7.28 -22.77 -3.85
CA GLY A 135 7.85 -22.81 -5.20
C GLY A 135 6.95 -23.54 -6.18
N TYR A 136 6.41 -24.70 -5.80
CA TYR A 136 5.46 -25.44 -6.62
C TYR A 136 4.22 -24.62 -6.96
N ALA A 137 3.62 -23.92 -5.99
CA ALA A 137 2.47 -23.06 -6.25
C ALA A 137 2.82 -21.85 -7.13
N LEU A 138 4.03 -21.30 -7.01
CA LEU A 138 4.52 -20.24 -7.89
C LEU A 138 4.65 -20.70 -9.34
N ASP A 139 5.21 -21.89 -9.58
CA ASP A 139 5.43 -22.43 -10.93
C ASP A 139 4.12 -22.80 -11.62
N ASN A 140 3.10 -23.18 -10.86
CA ASN A 140 1.78 -23.55 -11.38
C ASN A 140 0.80 -22.38 -11.54
N THR A 141 1.24 -21.14 -11.31
CA THR A 141 0.38 -19.94 -11.43
C THR A 141 1.14 -18.78 -12.08
N THR A 142 0.45 -17.86 -12.77
CA THR A 142 1.14 -16.85 -13.59
C THR A 142 1.59 -15.61 -12.82
N GLY A 143 0.82 -15.15 -11.82
CA GLY A 143 1.10 -13.92 -11.07
C GLY A 143 0.98 -12.62 -11.87
N GLN A 144 0.37 -12.64 -13.05
CA GLN A 144 0.28 -11.47 -13.95
C GLN A 144 -0.99 -10.63 -13.75
N ASP A 145 -1.82 -10.96 -12.75
CA ASP A 145 -3.14 -10.38 -12.51
C ASP A 145 -3.09 -8.86 -12.42
N LEU A 146 -2.19 -8.31 -11.60
CA LEU A 146 -2.06 -6.87 -11.42
C LEU A 146 -1.60 -6.15 -12.69
N TYR A 147 -0.65 -6.73 -13.43
CA TYR A 147 -0.23 -6.23 -14.74
C TYR A 147 -1.43 -6.13 -15.70
N ARG A 148 -2.26 -7.18 -15.76
CA ARG A 148 -3.46 -7.22 -16.60
C ARG A 148 -4.51 -6.20 -16.13
N VAL A 149 -4.68 -6.02 -14.83
CA VAL A 149 -5.58 -4.98 -14.28
C VAL A 149 -5.12 -3.59 -14.69
N LEU A 150 -3.83 -3.27 -14.53
CA LEU A 150 -3.28 -1.98 -14.95
C LEU A 150 -3.53 -1.72 -16.43
N TRP A 151 -3.35 -2.73 -17.29
CA TRP A 151 -3.65 -2.63 -18.71
C TRP A 151 -5.15 -2.41 -18.98
N LEU A 152 -6.00 -3.31 -18.48
CA LEU A 152 -7.44 -3.32 -18.79
C LEU A 152 -8.18 -2.09 -18.25
N LYS A 153 -7.73 -1.52 -17.14
CA LYS A 153 -8.32 -0.32 -16.54
C LYS A 153 -7.74 0.97 -17.13
N SER A 154 -6.82 0.91 -18.09
CA SER A 154 -6.23 2.10 -18.75
C SER A 154 -6.99 2.44 -20.03
N LYS A 155 -7.19 3.74 -20.26
CA LYS A 155 -8.00 4.24 -21.40
C LYS A 155 -7.26 4.13 -22.74
N SER A 156 -5.94 4.21 -22.72
CA SER A 156 -5.05 4.14 -23.88
C SER A 156 -3.71 3.50 -23.49
N SER A 157 -2.91 3.12 -24.48
CA SER A 157 -1.55 2.60 -24.27
C SER A 157 -0.61 3.63 -23.63
N GLU A 158 -0.75 4.90 -23.98
CA GLU A 158 -0.02 6.01 -23.36
C GLU A 158 -0.39 6.17 -21.88
N ALA A 159 -1.70 6.21 -21.58
CA ALA A 159 -2.18 6.27 -20.19
C ALA A 159 -1.72 5.05 -19.38
N TRP A 160 -1.67 3.86 -19.99
CA TRP A 160 -1.12 2.68 -19.33
C TRP A 160 0.37 2.85 -19.00
N LEU A 161 1.17 3.37 -19.93
CA LEU A 161 2.60 3.58 -19.71
C LEU A 161 2.86 4.60 -18.59
N GLU A 162 2.11 5.70 -18.58
CA GLU A 162 2.18 6.72 -17.53
C GLU A 162 1.78 6.14 -16.16
N ARG A 163 0.61 5.47 -16.09
CA ARG A 163 0.13 4.84 -14.86
C ARG A 163 1.09 3.80 -14.33
N ARG A 164 1.68 2.99 -15.21
CA ARG A 164 2.68 1.99 -14.83
C ARG A 164 3.96 2.64 -14.31
N THR A 165 4.37 3.77 -14.89
CA THR A 165 5.52 4.54 -14.40
C THR A 165 5.26 5.10 -13.00
N ASN A 166 4.08 5.68 -12.79
CA ASN A 166 3.65 6.19 -11.49
C ASN A 166 3.52 5.07 -10.44
N TYR A 167 2.97 3.92 -10.82
CA TYR A 167 2.91 2.71 -10.00
C TYR A 167 4.31 2.30 -9.52
N THR A 168 5.26 2.13 -10.44
CA THR A 168 6.62 1.67 -10.11
C THR A 168 7.35 2.67 -9.21
N ARG A 169 7.23 3.97 -9.51
CA ARG A 169 7.87 5.04 -8.72
C ARG A 169 7.26 5.16 -7.33
N SER A 170 5.93 5.23 -7.22
CA SER A 170 5.25 5.34 -5.92
C SER A 170 5.51 4.11 -5.04
N LEU A 171 5.57 2.91 -5.63
CA LEU A 171 5.96 1.70 -4.92
C LEU A 171 7.41 1.75 -4.43
N GLY A 172 8.34 2.27 -5.23
CA GLY A 172 9.75 2.47 -4.85
C GLY A 172 9.90 3.46 -3.69
N VAL A 173 9.22 4.62 -3.77
CA VAL A 173 9.20 5.62 -2.70
C VAL A 173 8.67 5.01 -1.40
N MET A 174 7.51 4.35 -1.43
CA MET A 174 6.93 3.75 -0.23
C MET A 174 7.71 2.54 0.29
N SER A 175 8.44 1.82 -0.56
CA SER A 175 9.31 0.73 -0.11
C SER A 175 10.46 1.26 0.75
N MET A 176 11.11 2.35 0.33
CA MET A 176 12.22 2.94 1.09
C MET A 176 11.75 3.67 2.35
N VAL A 177 10.67 4.43 2.25
CA VAL A 177 10.10 5.16 3.40
C VAL A 177 9.50 4.18 4.40
N GLY A 178 8.77 3.17 3.93
CA GLY A 178 8.20 2.10 4.76
C GLY A 178 9.28 1.28 5.47
N TYR A 179 10.41 1.01 4.81
CA TYR A 179 11.56 0.36 5.44
C TYR A 179 12.13 1.19 6.59
N ILE A 180 12.34 2.50 6.40
CA ILE A 180 12.87 3.37 7.46
C ILE A 180 11.90 3.47 8.65
N LEU A 181 10.59 3.52 8.36
CA LEU A 181 9.55 3.54 9.39
C LEU A 181 9.39 2.19 10.12
N GLY A 182 9.89 1.09 9.54
CA GLY A 182 9.62 -0.27 10.02
C GLY A 182 8.16 -0.66 9.87
N LEU A 183 7.56 -0.35 8.72
CA LEU A 183 6.14 -0.52 8.45
C LEU A 183 5.80 -1.97 8.03
N GLY A 184 5.13 -2.70 8.92
CA GLY A 184 4.68 -4.08 8.72
C GLY A 184 3.22 -4.22 8.29
N ASP A 185 2.69 -5.44 8.20
CA ASP A 185 1.30 -5.77 7.83
C ASP A 185 0.84 -5.15 6.50
N ARG A 186 1.74 -5.16 5.50
CA ARG A 186 1.44 -4.64 4.16
C ARG A 186 0.63 -5.64 3.32
N HIS A 187 -0.45 -6.19 3.88
CA HIS A 187 -1.33 -7.13 3.19
C HIS A 187 -2.13 -6.48 2.03
N PRO A 188 -2.69 -7.24 1.05
CA PRO A 188 -3.23 -6.62 -0.19
C PRO A 188 -4.42 -5.68 0.04
N SER A 189 -5.07 -5.74 1.20
CA SER A 189 -6.13 -4.80 1.60
C SER A 189 -5.61 -3.49 2.18
N ASN A 190 -4.32 -3.42 2.58
CA ASN A 190 -3.64 -2.21 3.09
C ASN A 190 -2.85 -1.48 1.99
N LEU A 191 -2.88 -2.02 0.78
CA LEU A 191 -2.28 -1.42 -0.40
C LEU A 191 -3.42 -1.06 -1.35
N MET A 192 -3.54 0.21 -1.69
CA MET A 192 -4.50 0.72 -2.65
C MET A 192 -3.80 1.19 -3.91
N LEU A 193 -4.53 1.17 -5.02
CA LEU A 193 -4.10 1.71 -6.30
C LEU A 193 -5.07 2.80 -6.72
N ASP A 194 -4.53 3.96 -7.06
CA ASP A 194 -5.31 5.05 -7.66
C ASP A 194 -5.74 4.67 -9.09
N ARG A 195 -7.05 4.73 -9.35
CA ARG A 195 -7.66 4.36 -10.64
C ARG A 195 -7.27 5.31 -11.77
N VAL A 196 -6.91 6.54 -11.45
CA VAL A 196 -6.60 7.60 -12.42
C VAL A 196 -5.09 7.65 -12.65
N THR A 197 -4.31 7.93 -11.60
CA THR A 197 -2.86 8.17 -11.69
C THR A 197 -2.04 6.88 -11.72
N GLY A 198 -2.58 5.77 -11.20
CA GLY A 198 -1.85 4.51 -11.06
C GLY A 198 -0.89 4.45 -9.86
N LYS A 199 -0.87 5.47 -9.00
CA LYS A 199 -0.01 5.45 -7.80
C LYS A 199 -0.48 4.43 -6.77
N ILE A 200 0.47 3.84 -6.07
CA ILE A 200 0.23 3.00 -4.89
C ILE A 200 0.08 3.90 -3.67
N ILE A 201 -0.93 3.59 -2.86
CA ILE A 201 -1.28 4.31 -1.64
C ILE A 201 -1.33 3.29 -0.51
N HIS A 202 -0.48 3.48 0.50
CA HIS A 202 -0.50 2.63 1.68
C HIS A 202 -1.52 3.19 2.68
N ILE A 203 -2.31 2.30 3.27
CA ILE A 203 -3.23 2.65 4.34
C ILE A 203 -2.97 1.78 5.57
N ASP A 204 -3.54 2.19 6.70
CA ASP A 204 -3.45 1.50 7.99
C ASP A 204 -2.00 1.43 8.50
N PHE A 205 -1.63 2.34 9.39
CA PHE A 205 -0.24 2.44 9.89
C PHE A 205 -0.09 1.95 11.33
N GLY A 206 -0.94 1.00 11.78
CA GLY A 206 -0.88 0.46 13.15
C GLY A 206 0.42 -0.30 13.47
N ASP A 207 1.00 -1.00 12.50
CA ASP A 207 2.25 -1.76 12.69
C ASP A 207 3.49 -1.02 12.18
N CYS A 208 3.88 0.07 12.87
CA CYS A 208 5.17 0.73 12.63
C CYS A 208 6.27 0.20 13.56
N PHE A 209 7.54 0.58 13.32
CA PHE A 209 8.68 0.27 14.17
C PHE A 209 8.92 -1.23 14.40
N GLU A 210 8.71 -2.03 13.35
CA GLU A 210 8.98 -3.47 13.31
C GLU A 210 8.14 -4.31 14.30
N VAL A 211 6.99 -3.79 14.71
CA VAL A 211 6.03 -4.53 15.56
C VAL A 211 5.66 -5.86 14.91
N ALA A 212 5.41 -5.88 13.59
CA ALA A 212 5.07 -7.10 12.86
C ALA A 212 6.20 -8.15 12.84
N MET A 213 7.47 -7.73 12.88
CA MET A 213 8.62 -8.64 12.94
C MET A 213 8.79 -9.31 14.30
N LYS A 214 8.27 -8.68 15.37
CA LYS A 214 8.39 -9.14 16.77
C LYS A 214 7.18 -9.95 17.25
N ARG A 215 6.18 -10.19 16.41
CA ARG A 215 4.98 -10.96 16.76
C ARG A 215 5.32 -12.42 17.09
N GLU A 216 4.63 -12.97 18.09
CA GLU A 216 4.76 -14.39 18.47
C GLU A 216 4.30 -15.33 17.34
N LYS A 217 3.22 -14.95 16.65
CA LYS A 217 2.63 -15.73 15.55
C LYS A 217 2.94 -15.04 14.22
N TYR A 218 3.50 -15.82 13.30
CA TYR A 218 3.84 -15.39 11.94
C TYR A 218 4.64 -14.07 11.87
N PRO A 219 5.82 -13.99 12.52
CA PRO A 219 6.65 -12.79 12.46
C PRO A 219 7.07 -12.50 11.01
N GLU A 220 6.91 -11.25 10.58
CA GLU A 220 7.37 -10.82 9.26
C GLU A 220 8.90 -10.84 9.18
N ARG A 221 9.43 -11.27 8.02
CA ARG A 221 10.87 -11.42 7.76
C ARG A 221 11.36 -10.58 6.58
N VAL A 222 10.56 -9.60 6.16
CA VAL A 222 10.82 -8.78 4.97
C VAL A 222 10.73 -7.30 5.32
N PRO A 223 11.55 -6.43 4.69
CA PRO A 223 11.54 -4.99 4.97
C PRO A 223 10.31 -4.28 4.38
N PHE A 224 9.75 -4.84 3.31
CA PHE A 224 8.55 -4.37 2.64
C PHE A 224 8.05 -5.47 1.70
N ARG A 225 6.82 -5.33 1.23
CA ARG A 225 6.24 -6.26 0.28
C ARG A 225 6.73 -5.99 -1.15
N LEU A 226 7.49 -6.93 -1.71
CA LEU A 226 7.90 -6.92 -3.13
C LEU A 226 7.68 -8.31 -3.77
N THR A 227 6.44 -8.79 -3.76
CA THR A 227 6.07 -10.10 -4.31
C THR A 227 6.07 -10.10 -5.84
N ARG A 228 6.20 -11.27 -6.48
CA ARG A 228 6.20 -11.41 -7.95
C ARG A 228 5.06 -10.67 -8.68
N MET A 229 3.86 -10.59 -8.10
CA MET A 229 2.72 -9.93 -8.73
C MET A 229 2.91 -8.41 -8.80
N LEU A 230 3.55 -7.84 -7.77
CA LEU A 230 3.93 -6.42 -7.78
C LEU A 230 5.06 -6.17 -8.77
N THR A 231 6.04 -7.07 -8.82
CA THR A 231 7.19 -7.00 -9.72
C THR A 231 6.80 -7.12 -11.20
N TYR A 232 5.95 -8.09 -11.54
CA TYR A 232 5.48 -8.28 -12.93
C TYR A 232 4.59 -7.15 -13.43
N ALA A 233 4.01 -6.35 -12.54
CA ALA A 233 3.27 -5.14 -12.90
C ALA A 233 4.19 -3.95 -13.26
N MET A 234 5.50 -4.05 -13.01
CA MET A 234 6.49 -3.03 -13.37
C MET A 234 6.84 -3.09 -14.87
N GLU A 235 7.90 -2.38 -15.26
CA GLU A 235 8.43 -2.43 -16.62
C GLU A 235 9.20 -3.72 -16.92
N VAL A 236 9.66 -3.88 -18.16
CA VAL A 236 10.31 -5.11 -18.64
C VAL A 236 11.58 -5.47 -17.88
N SER A 237 12.28 -4.48 -17.32
CA SER A 237 13.45 -4.67 -16.46
C SER A 237 13.08 -5.04 -15.02
N ASN A 238 11.79 -5.22 -14.70
CA ASN A 238 11.30 -5.52 -13.36
C ASN A 238 11.87 -4.52 -12.33
N ILE A 239 12.55 -5.03 -11.30
CA ILE A 239 13.14 -4.22 -10.22
C ILE A 239 14.37 -3.43 -10.68
N GLU A 240 15.05 -3.85 -11.74
CA GLU A 240 16.33 -3.30 -12.20
C GLU A 240 16.20 -1.97 -12.96
N GLY A 241 14.97 -1.51 -13.21
CA GLY A 241 14.70 -0.26 -13.91
C GLY A 241 14.40 0.91 -12.98
N SER A 242 13.29 1.59 -13.29
CA SER A 242 12.76 2.72 -12.55
C SER A 242 12.55 2.42 -11.07
N PHE A 243 12.26 1.17 -10.68
CA PHE A 243 12.12 0.82 -9.25
C PHE A 243 13.44 1.03 -8.49
N ARG A 244 14.52 0.35 -8.90
CA ARG A 244 15.85 0.48 -8.28
C ARG A 244 16.33 1.94 -8.28
N ILE A 245 16.25 2.62 -9.42
CA ILE A 245 16.67 4.03 -9.55
C ILE A 245 15.88 4.93 -8.58
N THR A 246 14.56 4.69 -8.44
CA THR A 246 13.73 5.44 -7.48
C THR A 246 14.18 5.15 -6.05
N CYS A 247 14.42 3.89 -5.70
CA CYS A 247 14.88 3.50 -4.38
C CYS A 247 16.23 4.15 -4.02
N GLU A 248 17.18 4.19 -4.96
CA GLU A 248 18.49 4.82 -4.77
C GLU A 248 18.37 6.32 -4.51
N HIS A 249 17.60 7.05 -5.32
CA HIS A 249 17.40 8.49 -5.11
C HIS A 249 16.67 8.79 -3.80
N VAL A 250 15.58 8.06 -3.50
CA VAL A 250 14.81 8.26 -2.25
C VAL A 250 15.69 7.97 -1.04
N MET A 251 16.41 6.85 -1.04
CA MET A 251 17.28 6.48 0.07
C MET A 251 18.44 7.47 0.23
N ARG A 252 19.02 7.98 -0.85
CA ARG A 252 20.04 9.03 -0.81
C ARG A 252 19.51 10.29 -0.13
N VAL A 253 18.37 10.82 -0.59
CA VAL A 253 17.77 12.05 -0.03
C VAL A 253 17.44 11.87 1.45
N LEU A 254 16.86 10.73 1.84
CA LEU A 254 16.51 10.48 3.24
C LEU A 254 17.76 10.32 4.13
N ARG A 255 18.85 9.76 3.61
CA ARG A 255 20.13 9.65 4.33
C ARG A 255 20.84 10.98 4.49
N GLU A 256 20.86 11.81 3.44
CA GLU A 256 21.41 13.17 3.49
C GLU A 256 20.67 14.04 4.52
N ASN A 257 19.36 13.81 4.69
CA ASN A 257 18.50 14.57 5.60
C ASN A 257 18.12 13.77 6.86
N LYS A 258 18.96 12.82 7.28
CA LYS A 258 18.68 11.89 8.40
C LYS A 258 18.26 12.61 9.68
N GLU A 259 18.85 13.77 9.98
CA GLU A 259 18.59 14.52 11.21
C GLU A 259 17.15 15.04 11.24
N SER A 260 16.65 15.55 10.10
CA SER A 260 15.26 15.98 9.97
C SER A 260 14.28 14.81 10.08
N VAL A 261 14.62 13.67 9.47
CA VAL A 261 13.80 12.45 9.54
C VAL A 261 13.74 11.93 10.98
N MET A 262 14.87 11.85 11.67
CA MET A 262 14.94 11.42 13.07
C MET A 262 14.18 12.37 14.00
N ALA A 263 14.28 13.69 13.79
CA ALA A 263 13.55 14.66 14.60
C ALA A 263 12.02 14.48 14.55
N VAL A 264 11.47 13.99 13.43
CA VAL A 264 10.03 13.68 13.34
C VAL A 264 9.69 12.31 13.94
N LEU A 265 10.61 11.34 13.86
CA LEU A 265 10.40 10.00 14.43
C LEU A 265 10.56 9.96 15.95
N GLU A 266 11.35 10.86 16.53
CA GLU A 266 11.60 10.97 17.98
C GLU A 266 10.53 11.80 18.72
N ALA A 267 9.66 12.52 18.00
CA ALA A 267 8.67 13.46 18.54
C ALA A 267 7.26 12.87 18.73
#